data_AF-A0A936J914-F1
#
_entry.id   AF-A0A936J914-F1
#
_cell.length_a   1.000
_cell.length_b   1.000
_cell.length_c   1.000
_cell.angle_alpha   90.00
_cell.angle_beta   90.00
_cell.angle_gamma   90.00
#
_symmetry.space_group_name_H-M   'P 1'
#
loop_
_entity.id
_entity.type
_entity.pdbx_description
1 polymer ?
#
loop_
_entity_poly.entity_id
_entity_poly.type
_entity_poly.pdbx_seq_one_letter_code
_entity_poly.pdbx_strand_id
1 'polypeptide(L)'
;MTPIDATPSKSEILLKLSIAAHAPDTTGAEAQMRLRKGFDALMAAVRKVDGIPAADIDQFIRDAQSGAGVEALLVPAVLFATSLPDEDYFAAMVDSGMFDGMTNPEPSRPPSHPKFIEAMERIGELHEEHGPEAAEELPECKALWEQALEFSPPDFMQVACAVASEMGLLPETKYVNDAGEPMYSADQIAEKLGMPVEQVEKDIREKFGDSLPVGNVHLVQ
;
A
#
# COMPACT_ATOMS: atom_id res chain seq x y z
N MET A 1 22.78 -13.06 -2.95
CA MET A 1 21.85 -12.21 -3.73
C MET A 1 20.50 -12.87 -3.69
N THR A 2 19.62 -12.36 -2.83
CA THR A 2 18.20 -12.69 -2.84
C THR A 2 17.62 -12.27 -4.20
N PRO A 3 16.70 -13.02 -4.81
CA PRO A 3 16.02 -12.53 -6.00
C PRO A 3 15.27 -11.26 -5.59
N ILE A 4 15.46 -10.18 -6.34
CA ILE A 4 14.53 -9.06 -6.30
C ILE A 4 13.19 -9.66 -6.74
N ASP A 5 12.22 -9.73 -5.84
CA ASP A 5 10.82 -10.03 -6.18
C ASP A 5 10.36 -8.92 -7.12
N ALA A 6 10.62 -9.10 -8.41
CA ALA A 6 10.20 -8.18 -9.43
C ALA A 6 8.68 -8.25 -9.53
N THR A 7 8.01 -7.15 -9.18
CA THR A 7 6.58 -7.00 -9.38
C THR A 7 6.25 -7.37 -10.84
N PRO A 8 5.34 -8.33 -11.09
CA PRO A 8 5.04 -8.76 -12.44
C PRO A 8 4.44 -7.60 -13.24
N SER A 9 4.89 -7.45 -14.48
CA SER A 9 4.40 -6.42 -15.39
C SER A 9 2.95 -6.66 -15.83
N LYS A 10 2.26 -5.61 -16.30
CA LYS A 10 0.87 -5.72 -16.81
C LYS A 10 0.72 -6.79 -17.89
N SER A 11 1.69 -6.89 -18.80
CA SER A 11 1.69 -7.87 -19.88
C SER A 11 1.86 -9.30 -19.38
N GLU A 12 2.74 -9.52 -18.38
CA GLU A 12 2.89 -10.82 -17.73
C GLU A 12 1.62 -11.22 -16.97
N ILE A 13 0.97 -10.28 -16.29
CA ILE A 13 -0.29 -10.54 -15.59
C ILE A 13 -1.38 -10.90 -16.61
N LEU A 14 -1.55 -10.11 -17.67
CA LEU A 14 -2.56 -10.37 -18.70
C LEU A 14 -2.33 -11.71 -19.40
N LEU A 15 -1.07 -12.05 -19.71
CA LEU A 15 -0.70 -13.34 -20.30
C LEU A 15 -0.99 -14.51 -19.37
N LYS A 16 -0.63 -14.40 -18.08
CA LYS A 16 -0.93 -15.45 -17.10
C LYS A 16 -2.44 -15.62 -16.92
N LEU A 17 -3.17 -14.51 -16.90
CA LEU A 17 -4.62 -14.52 -16.73
C LEU A 17 -5.34 -15.14 -17.94
N SER A 18 -4.90 -14.85 -19.18
CA SER A 18 -5.50 -15.43 -20.39
C SER A 18 -5.33 -16.95 -20.44
N ILE A 19 -4.18 -17.46 -20.00
CA ILE A 19 -3.92 -18.91 -19.89
C ILE A 19 -4.76 -19.51 -18.75
N ALA A 20 -4.73 -18.88 -17.57
CA ALA A 20 -5.34 -19.44 -16.37
C ALA A 20 -6.88 -19.40 -16.43
N ALA A 21 -7.50 -18.38 -17.02
CA ALA A 21 -8.96 -18.22 -17.09
C ALA A 21 -9.67 -19.35 -17.85
N HIS A 22 -8.97 -20.05 -18.75
CA HIS A 22 -9.54 -21.12 -19.57
C HIS A 22 -8.79 -22.45 -19.47
N ALA A 23 -7.79 -22.55 -18.61
CA ALA A 23 -7.15 -23.81 -18.29
C ALA A 23 -8.18 -24.84 -17.76
N PRO A 24 -7.99 -26.15 -18.05
CA PRO A 24 -8.78 -27.20 -17.42
C PRO A 24 -8.67 -27.09 -15.90
N ASP A 25 -9.79 -27.22 -15.20
CA ASP A 25 -9.98 -26.82 -13.79
C ASP A 25 -8.96 -27.48 -12.83
N THR A 26 -7.87 -26.77 -12.53
CA THR A 26 -6.81 -27.21 -11.59
C THR A 26 -6.89 -26.51 -10.24
N THR A 27 -7.70 -25.46 -10.10
CA THR A 27 -7.74 -24.55 -8.95
C THR A 27 -9.10 -24.49 -8.24
N GLY A 28 -10.12 -25.15 -8.80
CA GLY A 28 -11.47 -25.21 -8.26
C GLY A 28 -12.42 -24.22 -8.94
N ALA A 29 -13.68 -24.63 -9.13
CA ALA A 29 -14.68 -23.91 -9.92
C ALA A 29 -14.85 -22.42 -9.55
N GLU A 30 -14.74 -22.07 -8.26
CA GLU A 30 -14.85 -20.67 -7.81
C GLU A 30 -13.62 -19.82 -8.15
N ALA A 31 -12.41 -20.35 -7.94
CA ALA A 31 -11.17 -19.70 -8.32
C ALA A 31 -11.10 -19.50 -9.84
N GLN A 32 -11.52 -20.52 -10.59
CA GLN A 32 -11.62 -20.45 -12.05
C GLN A 32 -12.59 -19.37 -12.51
N MET A 33 -13.75 -19.26 -11.85
CA MET A 33 -14.74 -18.22 -12.16
C MET A 33 -14.18 -16.81 -11.88
N ARG A 34 -13.44 -16.63 -10.80
CA ARG A 34 -12.78 -15.36 -10.46
C ARG A 34 -11.76 -14.96 -11.53
N LEU A 35 -10.90 -15.88 -11.94
CA LEU A 35 -9.92 -15.63 -13.01
C LEU A 35 -10.59 -15.22 -14.32
N ARG A 36 -11.72 -15.84 -14.68
CA ARG A 36 -12.52 -15.44 -15.85
C ARG A 36 -13.08 -14.04 -15.73
N LYS A 37 -13.65 -13.68 -14.58
CA LYS A 37 -14.15 -12.32 -14.34
C LYS A 37 -13.05 -11.27 -14.54
N GLY A 38 -11.85 -11.50 -13.99
CA GLY A 38 -10.69 -10.63 -14.18
C GLY A 38 -10.30 -10.49 -15.65
N PHE A 39 -10.24 -11.62 -16.37
CA PHE A 39 -9.93 -11.64 -17.80
C PHE A 39 -10.96 -10.85 -18.63
N ASP A 40 -12.24 -11.12 -18.41
CA ASP A 40 -13.35 -10.48 -19.14
C ASP A 40 -13.38 -8.97 -18.89
N ALA A 41 -13.13 -8.53 -17.65
CA ALA A 41 -13.08 -7.12 -17.29
C ALA A 41 -11.92 -6.39 -18.00
N LEU A 42 -10.72 -7.00 -18.03
CA LEU A 42 -9.58 -6.45 -18.78
C LEU A 42 -9.90 -6.37 -20.28
N MET A 43 -10.51 -7.39 -20.88
CA MET A 43 -10.88 -7.34 -22.29
C MET A 43 -11.95 -6.29 -22.58
N ALA A 44 -12.90 -6.07 -21.66
CA ALA A 44 -13.87 -4.98 -21.76
C ALA A 44 -13.21 -3.60 -21.68
N ALA A 45 -12.16 -3.44 -20.87
CA ALA A 45 -11.37 -2.20 -20.80
C ALA A 45 -10.55 -1.98 -22.08
N VAL A 46 -9.86 -3.01 -22.57
CA VAL A 46 -9.09 -2.98 -23.84
C VAL A 46 -9.99 -2.61 -25.03
N ARG A 47 -11.26 -3.06 -25.06
CA ARG A 47 -12.23 -2.68 -26.09
C ARG A 47 -12.56 -1.19 -26.14
N LYS A 48 -12.30 -0.44 -25.07
CA LYS A 48 -12.50 1.02 -25.02
C LYS A 48 -11.29 1.80 -25.51
N VAL A 49 -10.15 1.14 -25.71
CA VAL A 49 -8.91 1.78 -26.15
C VAL A 49 -8.96 2.06 -27.64
N ASP A 50 -8.78 3.33 -28.00
CA ASP A 50 -8.70 3.76 -29.40
C ASP A 50 -7.48 3.14 -30.09
N GLY A 51 -7.67 2.66 -31.32
CA GLY A 51 -6.60 2.12 -32.16
C GLY A 51 -6.34 0.61 -32.00
N ILE A 52 -7.07 -0.09 -31.13
CA ILE A 52 -7.06 -1.55 -31.08
C ILE A 52 -8.26 -2.12 -31.86
N PRO A 53 -8.04 -2.86 -32.96
CA PRO A 53 -9.14 -3.47 -33.70
C PRO A 53 -9.92 -4.48 -32.85
N ALA A 54 -11.25 -4.39 -32.86
CA ALA A 54 -12.11 -5.35 -32.15
C ALA A 54 -11.85 -6.82 -32.58
N ALA A 55 -11.51 -7.03 -33.85
CA ALA A 55 -11.18 -8.34 -34.39
C ALA A 55 -9.94 -8.98 -33.71
N ASP A 56 -8.94 -8.16 -33.33
CA ASP A 56 -7.72 -8.62 -32.68
C ASP A 56 -8.01 -9.03 -31.23
N ILE A 57 -8.85 -8.25 -30.54
CA ILE A 57 -9.32 -8.57 -29.19
C ILE A 57 -10.13 -9.86 -29.21
N ASP A 58 -11.07 -9.99 -30.14
CA ASP A 58 -11.90 -11.18 -30.28
C ASP A 58 -11.08 -12.42 -30.67
N GLN A 59 -10.02 -12.24 -31.47
CA GLN A 59 -9.09 -13.32 -31.80
C GLN A 59 -8.32 -13.78 -30.56
N PHE A 60 -7.78 -12.84 -29.77
CA PHE A 60 -7.08 -13.16 -28.53
C PHE A 60 -7.98 -13.90 -27.52
N ILE A 61 -9.24 -13.47 -27.37
CA ILE A 61 -10.22 -14.17 -26.52
C ILE A 61 -10.44 -15.61 -27.02
N ARG A 62 -10.61 -15.81 -28.33
CA ARG A 62 -10.79 -17.16 -28.90
C ARG A 62 -9.55 -18.03 -28.66
N ASP A 63 -8.36 -17.47 -28.85
CA ASP A 63 -7.10 -18.20 -28.64
C ASP A 63 -6.96 -18.61 -27.18
N ALA A 64 -7.22 -17.71 -26.24
CA ALA A 64 -7.25 -18.01 -24.80
C ALA A 64 -8.25 -19.12 -24.46
N GLN A 65 -9.49 -19.02 -24.96
CA GLN A 65 -10.54 -20.03 -24.75
C GLN A 65 -10.21 -21.39 -25.33
N SER A 66 -9.47 -21.44 -26.43
CA SER A 66 -9.01 -22.68 -27.06
C SER A 66 -7.80 -23.32 -26.37
N GLY A 67 -7.22 -22.64 -25.37
CA GLY A 67 -6.00 -23.08 -24.70
C GLY A 67 -4.75 -22.89 -25.56
N ALA A 68 -4.70 -21.84 -26.38
CA ALA A 68 -3.54 -21.52 -27.18
C ALA A 68 -2.29 -21.31 -26.30
N GLY A 69 -1.13 -21.71 -26.81
CA GLY A 69 0.13 -21.58 -26.10
C GLY A 69 0.60 -20.12 -25.96
N VAL A 70 1.59 -19.91 -25.10
CA VAL A 70 2.21 -18.60 -24.83
C VAL A 70 2.62 -17.88 -26.13
N GLU A 71 3.11 -18.61 -27.13
CA GLU A 71 3.55 -18.05 -28.41
C GLU A 71 2.44 -17.28 -29.15
N ALA A 72 1.20 -17.75 -29.09
CA ALA A 72 0.05 -17.09 -29.72
C ALA A 72 -0.48 -15.92 -28.89
N LEU A 73 -0.34 -15.99 -27.56
CA LEU A 73 -0.94 -15.04 -26.63
C LEU A 73 0.00 -13.90 -26.24
N LEU A 74 1.33 -14.10 -26.32
CA LEU A 74 2.31 -13.15 -25.82
C LEU A 74 2.25 -11.80 -26.54
N VAL A 75 2.25 -11.81 -27.87
CA VAL A 75 2.28 -10.57 -28.66
C VAL A 75 1.01 -9.73 -28.44
N PRO A 76 -0.21 -10.29 -28.53
CA PRO A 76 -1.42 -9.54 -28.20
C PRO A 76 -1.47 -9.08 -26.74
N ALA A 77 -1.03 -9.92 -25.79
CA ALA A 77 -1.01 -9.54 -24.37
C ALA A 77 -0.09 -8.35 -24.10
N VAL A 78 1.09 -8.30 -24.74
CA VAL A 78 1.99 -7.15 -24.65
C VAL A 78 1.34 -5.92 -25.27
N LEU A 79 0.80 -6.02 -26.48
CA LEU A 79 0.14 -4.91 -27.16
C LEU A 79 -0.97 -4.32 -26.28
N PHE A 80 -1.92 -5.14 -25.84
CA PHE A 80 -3.06 -4.69 -25.03
C PHE A 80 -2.62 -4.09 -23.69
N ALA A 81 -1.67 -4.72 -23.01
CA ALA A 81 -1.17 -4.20 -21.73
C ALA A 81 -0.43 -2.86 -21.88
N THR A 82 0.28 -2.65 -22.99
CA THR A 82 0.97 -1.37 -23.25
C THR A 82 0.01 -0.27 -23.70
N SER A 83 -1.06 -0.62 -24.40
CA SER A 83 -2.06 0.33 -24.89
C SER A 83 -3.12 0.70 -23.85
N LEU A 84 -3.35 -0.14 -22.83
CA LEU A 84 -4.29 0.13 -21.76
C LEU A 84 -3.65 1.05 -20.69
N PRO A 85 -4.22 2.24 -20.41
CA PRO A 85 -3.76 3.12 -19.33
C PRO A 85 -3.76 2.41 -17.96
N ASP A 86 -2.84 2.80 -17.08
CA ASP A 86 -2.72 2.18 -15.75
C ASP A 86 -4.00 2.34 -14.93
N GLU A 87 -4.63 3.52 -14.96
CA GLU A 87 -5.88 3.81 -14.26
C GLU A 87 -7.01 2.86 -14.70
N ASP A 88 -7.19 2.68 -16.02
CA ASP A 88 -8.20 1.79 -16.58
C ASP A 88 -7.88 0.31 -16.29
N TYR A 89 -6.60 -0.07 -16.30
CA TYR A 89 -6.14 -1.40 -15.93
C TYR A 89 -6.48 -1.72 -14.47
N PHE A 90 -6.13 -0.83 -13.54
CA PHE A 90 -6.41 -1.02 -12.12
C PHE A 90 -7.90 -1.00 -11.83
N ALA A 91 -8.66 -0.06 -12.41
CA ALA A 91 -10.10 0.00 -12.27
C ALA A 91 -10.75 -1.31 -12.77
N ALA A 92 -10.36 -1.81 -13.95
CA ALA A 92 -10.89 -3.06 -14.47
C ALA A 92 -10.57 -4.27 -13.59
N MET A 93 -9.36 -4.34 -13.01
CA MET A 93 -8.97 -5.41 -12.09
C MET A 93 -9.76 -5.37 -10.78
N VAL A 94 -9.92 -4.19 -10.18
CA VAL A 94 -10.65 -3.99 -8.91
C VAL A 94 -12.15 -4.27 -9.12
N ASP A 95 -12.75 -3.69 -10.15
CA ASP A 95 -14.19 -3.79 -10.40
C ASP A 95 -14.61 -5.14 -11.00
N SER A 96 -13.65 -5.99 -11.39
CA SER A 96 -13.94 -7.31 -11.95
C SER A 96 -14.64 -8.25 -10.98
N GLY A 97 -14.50 -8.02 -9.67
CA GLY A 97 -14.89 -8.99 -8.65
C GLY A 97 -14.05 -10.29 -8.70
N MET A 98 -12.89 -10.28 -9.38
CA MET A 98 -11.90 -11.37 -9.31
C MET A 98 -11.39 -11.56 -7.88
N PHE A 99 -11.34 -10.47 -7.10
CA PHE A 99 -10.90 -10.49 -5.72
C PHE A 99 -12.04 -10.67 -4.70
N ASP A 100 -13.30 -10.80 -5.15
CA ASP A 100 -14.44 -11.02 -4.26
C ASP A 100 -14.27 -12.31 -3.47
N GLY A 101 -14.36 -12.24 -2.15
CA GLY A 101 -14.15 -13.41 -1.29
C GLY A 101 -12.72 -13.96 -1.31
N MET A 102 -11.81 -13.37 -2.11
CA MET A 102 -10.39 -13.29 -1.77
C MET A 102 -10.25 -12.15 -0.78
N THR A 103 -10.87 -12.32 0.39
CA THR A 103 -10.19 -11.80 1.57
C THR A 103 -8.85 -12.51 1.56
N ASN A 104 -7.79 -11.81 1.15
CA ASN A 104 -6.60 -11.92 1.98
C ASN A 104 -7.15 -11.89 3.41
N PRO A 105 -6.80 -12.81 4.32
CA PRO A 105 -6.82 -12.35 5.68
C PRO A 105 -6.02 -11.05 5.60
N GLU A 106 -6.69 -9.89 5.73
CA GLU A 106 -6.00 -8.74 6.28
C GLU A 106 -5.25 -9.39 7.45
N PRO A 107 -3.91 -9.40 7.46
CA PRO A 107 -3.16 -10.14 8.47
C PRO A 107 -3.77 -9.72 9.78
N SER A 108 -4.57 -10.61 10.40
CA SER A 108 -5.77 -10.23 11.18
C SER A 108 -5.49 -8.95 11.92
N ARG A 109 -5.86 -7.80 11.30
CA ARG A 109 -5.37 -6.51 11.81
C ARG A 109 -5.91 -6.48 13.22
N PRO A 110 -5.05 -6.38 14.25
CA PRO A 110 -5.56 -6.31 15.60
C PRO A 110 -6.62 -5.20 15.58
N PRO A 111 -7.86 -5.49 16.01
CA PRO A 111 -8.95 -4.55 15.81
C PRO A 111 -8.51 -3.21 16.36
N SER A 112 -8.47 -2.20 15.49
CA SER A 112 -8.00 -0.87 15.86
C SER A 112 -8.79 -0.39 17.06
N HIS A 113 -8.08 0.16 18.04
CA HIS A 113 -8.72 0.61 19.28
C HIS A 113 -9.80 1.67 18.93
N PRO A 114 -11.00 1.65 19.53
CA PRO A 114 -12.09 2.56 19.14
C PRO A 114 -11.70 4.05 19.15
N LYS A 115 -10.87 4.46 20.12
CA LYS A 115 -10.33 5.82 20.20
C LYS A 115 -9.44 6.22 19.02
N PHE A 116 -8.74 5.27 18.40
CA PHE A 116 -7.96 5.53 17.19
C PHE A 116 -8.89 5.84 16.01
N ILE A 117 -9.94 5.02 15.84
CA ILE A 117 -10.93 5.19 14.77
C ILE A 117 -11.63 6.56 14.92
N GLU A 118 -12.15 6.84 16.10
CA GLU A 118 -12.83 8.10 16.41
C GLU A 118 -11.94 9.32 16.18
N ALA A 119 -10.65 9.23 16.55
CA ALA A 119 -9.70 10.31 16.32
C ALA A 119 -9.45 10.55 14.83
N MET A 120 -9.23 9.49 14.04
CA MET A 120 -8.98 9.60 12.60
C MET A 120 -10.21 10.11 11.83
N GLU A 121 -11.41 9.65 12.20
CA GLU A 121 -12.66 10.15 11.63
C GLU A 121 -12.82 11.65 11.90
N ARG A 122 -12.59 12.08 13.14
CA ARG A 122 -12.72 13.49 13.52
C ARG A 122 -11.67 14.39 12.87
N ILE A 123 -10.43 13.92 12.71
CA ILE A 123 -9.41 14.63 11.93
C ILE A 123 -9.87 14.80 10.48
N GLY A 124 -10.44 13.74 9.88
CA GLY A 124 -11.02 13.80 8.53
C GLY A 124 -12.13 14.86 8.40
N GLU A 125 -13.06 14.90 9.35
CA GLU A 125 -14.12 15.93 9.39
C GLU A 125 -13.55 17.35 9.48
N LEU A 126 -12.53 17.58 10.33
CA LEU A 126 -11.88 18.88 10.44
C LEU A 126 -11.17 19.28 9.14
N HIS A 127 -10.53 18.33 8.46
CA HIS A 127 -9.90 18.56 7.16
C HIS A 127 -10.94 18.91 6.08
N GLU A 128 -12.13 18.31 6.12
CA GLU A 128 -13.23 18.64 5.21
C GLU A 128 -13.83 20.02 5.51
N GLU A 129 -13.98 20.39 6.80
CA GLU A 129 -14.61 21.64 7.22
C GLU A 129 -13.70 22.86 6.99
N HIS A 130 -12.40 22.72 7.27
CA HIS A 130 -11.46 23.85 7.30
C HIS A 130 -10.40 23.80 6.19
N GLY A 131 -10.25 22.66 5.51
CA GLY A 131 -9.10 22.37 4.66
C GLY A 131 -7.91 21.85 5.49
N PRO A 132 -7.03 21.03 4.89
CA PRO A 132 -5.99 20.31 5.63
C PRO A 132 -5.02 21.23 6.38
N GLU A 133 -4.50 22.27 5.71
CA GLU A 133 -3.52 23.20 6.31
C GLU A 133 -4.11 23.99 7.48
N ALA A 134 -5.37 24.43 7.38
CA ALA A 134 -6.01 25.20 8.44
C ALA A 134 -6.47 24.32 9.61
N ALA A 135 -6.84 23.07 9.32
CA ALA A 135 -7.23 22.11 10.34
C ALA A 135 -6.05 21.70 11.23
N GLU A 136 -4.84 21.53 10.67
CA GLU A 136 -3.63 21.16 11.44
C GLU A 136 -3.25 22.21 12.50
N GLU A 137 -3.56 23.48 12.27
CA GLU A 137 -3.32 24.57 13.23
C GLU A 137 -4.35 24.61 14.38
N LEU A 138 -5.44 23.84 14.28
CA LEU A 138 -6.46 23.80 15.33
C LEU A 138 -5.96 23.01 16.55
N PRO A 139 -6.11 23.56 17.78
CA PRO A 139 -5.76 22.82 19.00
C PRO A 139 -6.48 21.48 19.14
N GLU A 140 -7.72 21.38 18.64
CA GLU A 140 -8.50 20.14 18.60
C GLU A 140 -7.85 19.09 17.70
N CYS A 141 -7.38 19.48 16.51
CA CYS A 141 -6.70 18.57 15.58
C CYS A 141 -5.43 18.00 16.20
N LYS A 142 -4.65 18.85 16.89
CA LYS A 142 -3.44 18.40 17.61
C LYS A 142 -3.77 17.36 18.69
N ALA A 143 -4.81 17.58 19.50
CA ALA A 143 -5.22 16.63 20.54
C ALA A 143 -5.70 15.30 19.95
N LEU A 144 -6.42 15.34 18.82
CA LEU A 144 -6.86 14.14 18.10
C LEU A 144 -5.69 13.36 17.52
N TRP A 145 -4.68 14.03 16.98
CA TRP A 145 -3.46 13.38 16.51
C TRP A 145 -2.69 12.70 17.66
N GLU A 146 -2.62 13.33 18.83
CA GLU A 146 -2.02 12.70 20.02
C GLU A 146 -2.79 11.43 20.45
N GLN A 147 -4.12 11.48 20.44
CA GLN A 147 -4.96 10.31 20.71
C GLN A 147 -4.78 9.21 19.65
N ALA A 148 -4.71 9.58 18.37
CA ALA A 148 -4.48 8.63 17.29
C ALA A 148 -3.13 7.92 17.46
N LEU A 149 -2.07 8.65 17.80
CA LEU A 149 -0.75 8.04 18.05
C LEU A 149 -0.76 7.12 19.27
N GLU A 150 -1.39 7.53 20.38
CA GLU A 150 -1.46 6.72 21.62
C GLU A 150 -2.18 5.38 21.42
N PHE A 151 -3.27 5.38 20.66
CA PHE A 151 -4.12 4.20 20.43
C PHE A 151 -3.86 3.51 19.07
N SER A 152 -2.79 3.90 18.40
CA SER A 152 -2.47 3.42 17.06
C SER A 152 -2.19 1.90 17.03
N PRO A 153 -2.65 1.20 15.98
CA PRO A 153 -2.22 -0.17 15.75
C PRO A 153 -0.74 -0.20 15.34
N PRO A 154 0.02 -1.26 15.71
CA PRO A 154 1.46 -1.34 15.41
C PRO A 154 1.82 -1.14 13.93
N ASP A 155 0.97 -1.62 13.01
CA ASP A 155 1.19 -1.48 11.57
C ASP A 155 1.05 -0.02 11.10
N PHE A 156 0.16 0.75 11.73
CA PHE A 156 0.01 2.18 11.44
C PHE A 156 1.28 2.94 11.83
N MET A 157 1.87 2.63 12.99
CA MET A 157 3.13 3.24 13.42
C MET A 157 4.29 2.90 12.49
N GLN A 158 4.37 1.67 11.98
CA GLN A 158 5.38 1.30 11.00
C GLN A 158 5.25 2.12 9.70
N VAL A 159 4.04 2.25 9.18
CA VAL A 159 3.77 3.06 7.98
C VAL A 159 4.06 4.54 8.25
N ALA A 160 3.62 5.07 9.38
CA ALA A 160 3.88 6.45 9.77
C ALA A 160 5.38 6.73 9.89
N CYS A 161 6.16 5.82 10.49
CA CYS A 161 7.61 5.92 10.56
C CYS A 161 8.27 5.86 9.18
N ALA A 162 7.80 4.99 8.28
CA ALA A 162 8.32 4.91 6.91
C ALA A 162 8.08 6.23 6.15
N VAL A 163 6.87 6.76 6.19
CA VAL A 163 6.52 8.04 5.57
C VAL A 163 7.31 9.19 6.19
N ALA A 164 7.44 9.23 7.51
CA ALA A 164 8.26 10.23 8.19
C ALA A 164 9.74 10.15 7.78
N SER A 165 10.26 8.95 7.53
CA SER A 165 11.62 8.77 7.00
C SER A 165 11.74 9.29 5.57
N GLU A 166 10.80 8.95 4.68
CA GLU A 166 10.80 9.38 3.27
C GLU A 166 10.65 10.89 3.11
N MET A 167 9.81 11.50 3.93
CA MET A 167 9.63 12.95 3.98
C MET A 167 10.79 13.66 4.69
N GLY A 168 11.77 12.92 5.20
CA GLY A 168 12.89 13.47 5.94
C GLY A 168 12.43 14.23 7.18
N LEU A 169 11.40 13.74 7.88
CA LEU A 169 10.91 14.28 9.15
C LEU A 169 11.63 13.66 10.35
N LEU A 170 12.28 12.51 10.17
CA LEU A 170 13.10 11.88 11.21
C LEU A 170 14.53 12.45 11.24
N PRO A 171 15.19 12.46 12.42
CA PRO A 171 16.61 12.74 12.52
C PRO A 171 17.45 11.70 11.76
N GLU A 172 18.69 12.06 11.42
CA GLU A 172 19.64 11.10 10.86
C GLU A 172 19.92 9.97 11.88
N THR A 173 19.80 8.72 11.46
CA THR A 173 20.06 7.55 12.32
C THR A 173 21.56 7.39 12.57
N LYS A 174 22.02 7.80 13.75
CA LYS A 174 23.40 7.60 14.23
C LYS A 174 23.54 6.38 15.14
N TYR A 175 22.44 5.98 15.78
CA TYR A 175 22.41 4.91 16.75
C TYR A 175 21.28 3.92 16.49
N VAL A 176 21.48 2.67 16.85
CA VAL A 176 20.48 1.60 16.81
C VAL A 176 20.48 0.78 18.10
N ASN A 177 19.34 0.19 18.45
CA ASN A 177 19.25 -0.76 19.56
C ASN A 177 19.67 -2.19 19.13
N ASP A 178 19.58 -3.15 20.06
CA ASP A 178 19.91 -4.57 19.81
C ASP A 178 19.03 -5.24 18.71
N ALA A 179 17.85 -4.68 18.42
CA ALA A 179 16.96 -5.14 17.35
C ALA A 179 17.22 -4.44 16.00
N GLY A 180 18.18 -3.50 15.94
CA GLY A 180 18.48 -2.70 14.76
C GLY A 180 17.54 -1.53 14.53
N GLU A 181 16.69 -1.19 15.51
CA GLU A 181 15.76 -0.08 15.42
C GLU A 181 16.49 1.24 15.71
N PRO A 182 16.17 2.33 14.98
CA PRO A 182 16.84 3.60 15.14
C PRO A 182 16.57 4.23 16.52
N MET A 183 17.63 4.70 17.17
CA MET A 183 17.58 5.42 18.44
C MET A 183 18.11 6.84 18.22
N TYR A 184 17.35 7.83 18.69
CA TYR A 184 17.70 9.25 18.54
C TYR A 184 17.96 9.88 19.89
N SER A 185 19.05 10.65 19.99
CA SER A 185 19.31 11.49 21.16
C SER A 185 18.39 12.72 21.18
N ALA A 186 18.22 13.32 22.37
CA ALA A 186 17.51 14.59 22.49
C ALA A 186 18.15 15.69 21.61
N ASP A 187 19.49 15.70 21.48
CA ASP A 187 20.20 16.60 20.57
C ASP A 187 19.81 16.41 19.10
N GLN A 188 19.71 15.17 18.63
CA GLN A 188 19.31 14.88 17.25
C GLN A 188 17.88 15.33 16.97
N ILE A 189 16.99 15.15 17.94
CA ILE A 189 15.59 15.59 17.84
C ILE A 189 15.52 17.12 17.85
N ALA A 190 16.25 17.77 18.75
CA ALA A 190 16.33 19.23 18.86
C ALA A 190 16.86 19.88 17.58
N GLU A 191 17.95 19.35 17.03
CA GLU A 191 18.51 19.78 15.75
C GLU A 191 17.49 19.61 14.61
N LYS A 192 16.79 18.47 14.58
CA LYS A 192 15.82 18.17 13.52
C LYS A 192 14.59 19.08 13.56
N LEU A 193 14.08 19.35 14.75
CA LEU A 193 12.86 20.14 14.97
C LEU A 193 13.13 21.65 15.14
N GLY A 194 14.40 22.06 15.18
CA GLY A 194 14.79 23.46 15.34
C GLY A 194 14.39 24.05 16.70
N MET A 195 14.44 23.24 17.77
CA MET A 195 14.04 23.65 19.12
C MET A 195 15.14 23.41 20.16
N PRO A 196 15.08 24.06 21.34
CA PRO A 196 16.07 23.85 22.40
C PRO A 196 16.06 22.41 22.94
N VAL A 197 17.26 21.86 23.21
CA VAL A 197 17.42 20.51 23.78
C VAL A 197 16.71 20.39 25.12
N GLU A 198 16.73 21.43 25.96
CA GLU A 198 16.07 21.41 27.26
C GLU A 198 14.54 21.28 27.13
N GLN A 199 13.96 21.83 26.07
CA GLN A 199 12.53 21.68 25.77
C GLN A 199 12.22 20.26 25.31
N VAL A 200 13.07 19.67 24.45
CA VAL A 200 12.94 18.27 24.03
C VAL A 200 13.03 17.31 25.20
N GLU A 201 14.03 17.47 26.07
CA GLU A 201 14.19 16.62 27.27
C GLU A 201 12.99 16.73 28.21
N LYS A 202 12.45 17.94 28.37
CA LYS A 202 11.24 18.18 29.15
C LYS A 202 10.05 17.45 28.53
N ASP A 203 9.83 17.60 27.22
CA ASP A 203 8.72 16.97 26.51
C ASP A 203 8.81 15.44 26.55
N ILE A 204 10.02 14.89 26.39
CA ILE A 204 10.27 13.45 26.53
C ILE A 204 9.89 12.97 27.94
N ARG A 205 10.30 13.71 28.98
CA ARG A 205 9.99 13.35 30.37
C ARG A 205 8.50 13.47 30.68
N GLU A 206 7.82 14.48 30.16
CA GLU A 206 6.38 14.67 30.36
C GLU A 206 5.57 13.61 29.64
N LYS A 207 5.95 13.23 28.41
CA LYS A 207 5.20 12.27 27.58
C LYS A 207 5.51 10.81 27.92
N PHE A 208 6.76 10.48 28.22
CA PHE A 208 7.21 9.10 28.38
C PHE A 208 7.65 8.77 29.81
N GLY A 209 7.85 9.76 30.70
CA GLY A 209 8.26 9.53 32.09
C GLY A 209 9.42 8.53 32.20
N ASP A 210 9.23 7.49 33.02
CA ASP A 210 10.18 6.37 33.19
C ASP A 210 9.90 5.20 32.22
N SER A 211 8.94 5.32 31.31
CA SER A 211 8.54 4.26 30.37
C SER A 211 9.37 4.23 29.08
N LEU A 212 10.50 4.93 29.06
CA LEU A 212 11.46 4.83 27.95
C LEU A 212 12.09 3.44 27.91
N PRO A 213 12.22 2.82 26.73
CA PRO A 213 12.87 1.53 26.59
C PRO A 213 14.33 1.61 27.04
N VAL A 214 14.71 0.71 27.95
CA VAL A 214 16.09 0.58 28.45
C VAL A 214 16.77 -0.57 27.70
N GLY A 215 17.91 -0.29 27.07
CA GLY A 215 18.66 -1.29 26.31
C GLY A 215 20.02 -0.77 25.88
N ASN A 216 20.83 -1.65 25.26
CA ASN A 216 22.10 -1.24 24.69
C ASN A 216 21.84 -0.44 23.41
N VAL A 217 22.72 0.53 23.17
CA VAL A 217 22.68 1.39 21.99
C VAL A 217 24.04 1.29 21.30
N HIS A 218 24.02 1.03 20.01
CA HIS A 218 25.21 0.84 19.17
C HIS A 218 25.28 1.94 18.11
N LEU A 219 26.48 2.35 17.72
CA LEU A 219 26.68 3.24 16.57
C LEU A 219 26.40 2.48 15.27
N VAL A 220 25.71 3.13 14.33
CA VAL A 220 25.54 2.61 12.97
C VAL A 220 26.94 2.57 12.32
N GLN A 221 27.34 1.38 11.86
CA GLN A 221 28.64 1.14 11.18
C GLN A 221 28.57 1.42 9.68
#